data_AF-A0A963EPQ3-F1
#
_entry.id   AF-A0A963EPQ3-F1
#
_cell.length_a   1.000
_cell.length_b   1.000
_cell.length_c   1.000
_cell.angle_alpha   90.00
_cell.angle_beta   90.00
_cell.angle_gamma   90.00
#
_symmetry.space_group_name_H-M   'P 1'
#
loop_
_entity.id
_entity.type
_entity.pdbx_description
1 polymer ?
#
loop_
_entity_poly.entity_id
_entity_poly.type
_entity_poly.pdbx_seq_one_letter_code
_entity_poly.pdbx_strand_id
1 'polypeptide(L)'
;AFALALLGVGLAFFCQFAQLFTPGRDPSLADLSVDTLGIALGWIAGLWLPLGSSAAARGLRSTHHLPLVLAGFWLASQLLPLVPSIDLQLWKDALKPLFFPQRWYWQGALVSTCCWLVCFHLLEHKVGWALSVSSLLLGAAIIIGLKVVVVGNRLELVFVSALSAAILLWSTIARQWRGEYLVCALLLAFALDMVAPLSSRSSVQAFSWLPFAGYLQGSMLTNATALSRKLFVFGAFALLFLRDRPRRLVWTLAVGLCLLLLEFAQRFVGYGTPALTDPLLFLATTWFVVTHSARAAVGGRA
;
A
#
# COMPACT_ATOMS: atom_id res chain seq x y z
N ALA A 1 -3.92 -4.81 24.22
CA ALA A 1 -2.57 -5.21 23.77
C ALA A 1 -2.30 -6.68 24.09
N PHE A 2 -2.26 -7.07 25.35
CA PHE A 2 -2.04 -8.48 25.74
C PHE A 2 -3.03 -9.47 25.09
N ALA A 3 -4.33 -9.19 25.12
CA ALA A 3 -5.34 -10.03 24.45
C ALA A 3 -5.12 -10.20 22.94
N LEU A 4 -4.62 -9.16 22.25
CA LEU A 4 -4.27 -9.22 20.82
C LEU A 4 -3.05 -10.10 20.58
N ALA A 5 -2.03 -10.00 21.44
CA ALA A 5 -0.88 -10.89 21.38
C ALA A 5 -1.30 -12.35 21.60
N LEU A 6 -2.19 -12.59 22.58
CA LEU A 6 -2.72 -13.93 22.86
C LEU A 6 -3.53 -14.49 21.68
N LEU A 7 -4.37 -13.66 21.06
CA LEU A 7 -5.10 -14.02 19.84
C LEU A 7 -4.17 -14.30 18.67
N GLY A 8 -3.10 -13.51 18.50
CA GLY A 8 -2.09 -13.73 17.47
C GLY A 8 -1.39 -15.08 17.64
N VAL A 9 -0.98 -15.42 18.86
CA VAL A 9 -0.37 -16.72 19.17
C VAL A 9 -1.37 -17.86 18.97
N GLY A 10 -2.63 -17.66 19.38
CA GLY A 10 -3.71 -18.62 19.13
C GLY A 10 -3.96 -18.84 17.64
N LEU A 11 -3.90 -17.79 16.83
CA LEU A 11 -4.01 -17.88 15.37
C LEU A 11 -2.83 -18.65 14.76
N ALA A 12 -1.59 -18.33 15.16
CA ALA A 12 -0.40 -19.04 14.70
C ALA A 12 -0.48 -20.54 15.03
N PHE A 13 -0.92 -20.86 16.25
CA PHE A 13 -1.17 -22.25 16.66
C PHE A 13 -2.24 -22.91 15.79
N PHE A 14 -3.38 -22.24 15.56
CA PHE A 14 -4.46 -22.79 14.75
C PHE A 14 -4.04 -23.00 13.29
N CYS A 15 -3.22 -22.12 12.71
CA CYS A 15 -2.65 -22.30 11.37
C CYS A 15 -1.79 -23.57 11.30
N GLN A 16 -0.89 -23.78 12.26
CA GLN A 16 -0.06 -24.98 12.32
C GLN A 16 -0.90 -26.24 12.57
N PHE A 17 -1.93 -26.13 13.41
CA PHE A 17 -2.88 -27.23 13.62
C PHE A 17 -3.67 -27.56 12.35
N ALA A 18 -4.12 -26.57 11.59
CA ALA A 18 -4.83 -26.77 10.32
C ALA A 18 -3.95 -27.43 9.26
N GLN A 19 -2.63 -27.20 9.29
CA GLN A 19 -1.69 -27.85 8.38
C GLN A 19 -1.62 -29.37 8.57
N LEU A 20 -1.93 -29.91 9.76
CA LEU A 20 -2.05 -31.37 9.97
C LEU A 20 -3.10 -32.02 9.05
N PHE A 21 -4.12 -31.26 8.64
CA PHE A 21 -5.18 -31.71 7.75
C PHE A 21 -4.95 -31.34 6.29
N THR A 22 -3.81 -30.72 5.96
CA THR A 22 -3.50 -30.24 4.61
C THR A 22 -2.43 -31.14 3.98
N PRO A 23 -2.77 -31.96 2.96
CA PRO A 23 -1.81 -32.83 2.31
C PRO A 23 -0.61 -32.04 1.74
N GLY A 24 0.61 -32.49 2.01
CA GLY A 24 1.84 -31.87 1.51
C GLY A 24 2.30 -30.62 2.29
N ARG A 25 1.76 -30.38 3.48
CA ARG A 25 2.28 -29.38 4.43
C ARG A 25 2.70 -30.06 5.73
N ASP A 26 3.92 -29.76 6.16
CA ASP A 26 4.44 -30.23 7.43
C ASP A 26 4.26 -29.12 8.49
N PRO A 27 3.49 -29.36 9.55
CA PRO A 27 3.38 -28.40 10.64
C PRO A 27 4.74 -28.25 11.33
N SER A 28 5.10 -27.01 11.65
CA SER A 28 6.40 -26.64 12.16
C SER A 28 6.27 -25.87 13.47
N LEU A 29 6.81 -26.44 14.55
CA LEU A 29 6.95 -25.72 15.82
C LEU A 29 7.91 -24.53 15.69
N ALA A 30 8.84 -24.58 14.74
CA ALA A 30 9.71 -23.46 14.44
C ALA A 30 8.89 -22.27 13.89
N ASP A 31 7.93 -22.53 13.01
CA ASP A 31 7.05 -21.50 12.44
C ASP A 31 6.20 -20.85 13.55
N LEU A 32 5.59 -21.66 14.42
CA LEU A 32 4.86 -21.15 15.60
C LEU A 32 5.74 -20.28 16.49
N SER A 33 7.00 -20.70 16.70
CA SER A 33 7.95 -19.96 17.54
C SER A 33 8.35 -18.64 16.91
N VAL A 34 8.59 -18.61 15.59
CA VAL A 34 8.94 -17.41 14.83
C VAL A 34 7.76 -16.43 14.80
N ASP A 35 6.53 -16.92 14.59
CA ASP A 35 5.33 -16.09 14.64
C ASP A 35 5.12 -15.48 16.03
N THR A 36 5.29 -16.29 17.08
CA THR A 36 5.18 -15.84 18.48
C THR A 36 6.24 -14.79 18.80
N LEU A 37 7.48 -14.99 18.35
CA LEU A 37 8.56 -14.04 18.51
C LEU A 37 8.28 -12.75 17.73
N GLY A 38 7.75 -12.85 16.52
CA GLY A 38 7.30 -11.70 15.72
C GLY A 38 6.21 -10.90 16.41
N ILE A 39 5.22 -11.57 17.01
CA ILE A 39 4.17 -10.94 17.83
C ILE A 39 4.76 -10.25 19.06
N ALA A 40 5.69 -10.90 19.76
CA ALA A 40 6.35 -10.33 20.93
C ALA A 40 7.18 -9.09 20.57
N LEU A 41 8.00 -9.17 19.51
CA LEU A 41 8.76 -8.04 19.00
C LEU A 41 7.85 -6.91 18.53
N GLY A 42 6.75 -7.21 17.83
CA GLY A 42 5.76 -6.23 17.40
C GLY A 42 5.08 -5.54 18.59
N TRP A 43 4.76 -6.29 19.64
CA TRP A 43 4.22 -5.72 20.87
C TRP A 43 5.24 -4.83 21.58
N ILE A 44 6.48 -5.29 21.75
CA ILE A 44 7.58 -4.52 22.34
C ILE A 44 7.80 -3.25 21.52
N ALA A 45 7.97 -3.34 20.21
CA ALA A 45 8.09 -2.18 19.33
C ALA A 45 6.90 -1.23 19.48
N GLY A 46 5.69 -1.75 19.67
CA GLY A 46 4.49 -0.98 20.00
C GLY A 46 4.58 -0.15 21.30
N LEU A 47 5.35 -0.62 22.28
CA LEU A 47 5.62 0.09 23.55
C LEU A 47 6.71 1.16 23.39
N TRP A 48 7.74 0.90 22.57
CA TRP A 48 8.91 1.77 22.40
C TRP A 48 8.73 2.84 21.32
N LEU A 49 7.99 2.52 20.27
CA LEU A 49 7.58 3.53 19.31
C LEU A 49 6.77 4.58 20.07
N PRO A 50 6.87 5.87 19.71
CA PRO A 50 6.02 6.92 20.25
C PRO A 50 4.55 6.75 19.81
N LEU A 51 4.12 5.52 19.47
CA LEU A 51 2.76 5.01 19.51
C LEU A 51 2.07 5.30 20.85
N GLY A 52 2.84 5.39 21.94
CA GLY A 52 2.41 5.85 23.27
C GLY A 52 2.50 7.36 23.54
N SER A 53 3.07 8.17 22.63
CA SER A 53 3.01 9.64 22.76
C SER A 53 1.56 10.10 22.62
N SER A 54 1.20 11.25 23.21
CA SER A 54 -0.15 11.82 23.06
C SER A 54 -0.58 11.93 21.59
N ALA A 55 0.34 12.05 20.63
CA ALA A 55 0.06 12.09 19.19
C ALA A 55 -0.38 10.74 18.61
N ALA A 56 0.33 9.65 18.89
CA ALA A 56 -0.04 8.35 18.35
C ALA A 56 -1.07 7.62 19.23
N ALA A 57 -1.12 7.92 20.53
CA ALA A 57 -2.28 7.60 21.37
C ALA A 57 -3.52 8.33 20.84
N ARG A 58 -3.43 9.59 20.37
CA ARG A 58 -4.53 10.25 19.62
C ARG A 58 -4.81 9.59 18.28
N GLY A 59 -3.82 9.11 17.53
CA GLY A 59 -4.03 8.39 16.26
C GLY A 59 -4.66 6.99 16.43
N LEU A 60 -4.30 6.27 17.49
CA LEU A 60 -4.84 4.94 17.85
C LEU A 60 -6.16 5.04 18.63
N ARG A 61 -6.39 6.11 19.40
CA ARG A 61 -7.68 6.44 20.05
C ARG A 61 -8.61 7.24 19.15
N SER A 62 -8.11 7.81 18.06
CA SER A 62 -8.93 8.42 17.03
C SER A 62 -9.82 7.33 16.46
N THR A 63 -11.10 7.62 16.37
CA THR A 63 -12.15 6.77 15.80
C THR A 63 -11.88 6.41 14.32
N HIS A 64 -10.77 6.88 13.73
CA HIS A 64 -10.39 6.71 12.34
C HIS A 64 -9.05 5.97 12.19
N HIS A 65 -9.07 4.64 12.25
CA HIS A 65 -7.94 3.73 11.94
C HIS A 65 -7.57 3.68 10.45
N LEU A 66 -8.45 4.21 9.58
CA LEU A 66 -8.33 4.20 8.12
C LEU A 66 -7.00 4.77 7.57
N PRO A 67 -6.46 5.92 8.02
CA PRO A 67 -5.18 6.44 7.53
C PRO A 67 -4.02 5.46 7.73
N LEU A 68 -3.98 4.78 8.89
CA LEU A 68 -2.96 3.78 9.20
C LEU A 68 -3.12 2.52 8.35
N VAL A 69 -4.36 2.06 8.15
CA VAL A 69 -4.65 0.92 7.27
C VAL A 69 -4.20 1.21 5.84
N LEU A 70 -4.47 2.43 5.34
CA LEU A 70 -4.04 2.85 4.00
C LEU A 70 -2.52 2.95 3.90
N ALA A 71 -1.85 3.60 4.86
CA ALA A 71 -0.38 3.61 4.92
C ALA A 71 0.18 2.18 4.97
N GLY A 72 -0.47 1.27 5.70
CA GLY A 72 -0.17 -0.16 5.73
C GLY A 72 -0.28 -0.82 4.36
N PHE A 73 -1.33 -0.56 3.58
CA PHE A 73 -1.45 -1.06 2.20
C PHE A 73 -0.35 -0.53 1.29
N TRP A 74 0.05 0.74 1.44
CA TRP A 74 1.20 1.26 0.69
C TRP A 74 2.48 0.52 1.07
N LEU A 75 2.78 0.37 2.37
CA LEU A 75 3.96 -0.37 2.83
C LEU A 75 3.93 -1.85 2.40
N ALA A 76 2.78 -2.50 2.47
CA ALA A 76 2.59 -3.88 2.01
C ALA A 76 2.89 -3.99 0.50
N SER A 77 2.47 -3.02 -0.31
CA SER A 77 2.81 -3.01 -1.74
C SER A 77 4.31 -2.92 -2.02
N GLN A 78 5.10 -2.46 -1.04
CA GLN A 78 6.55 -2.33 -1.14
C GLN A 78 7.32 -3.50 -0.51
N LEU A 79 6.73 -4.19 0.47
CA LEU A 79 7.45 -5.10 1.36
C LEU A 79 6.92 -6.54 1.35
N LEU A 80 5.76 -6.81 0.75
CA LEU A 80 5.31 -8.20 0.54
C LEU A 80 6.38 -9.01 -0.21
N PRO A 81 6.67 -10.26 0.19
CA PRO A 81 5.86 -11.12 1.05
C PRO A 81 6.10 -10.97 2.57
N LEU A 82 6.94 -10.01 3.01
CA LEU A 82 7.32 -9.83 4.42
C LEU A 82 8.07 -11.03 5.03
N VAL A 83 8.68 -11.87 4.20
CA VAL A 83 9.49 -13.02 4.63
C VAL A 83 10.96 -12.59 4.62
N PRO A 84 11.59 -12.37 5.79
CA PRO A 84 13.00 -12.03 5.86
C PRO A 84 13.87 -13.24 5.50
N SER A 85 15.02 -13.00 4.88
CA SER A 85 16.07 -13.98 4.66
C SER A 85 17.42 -13.46 5.15
N ILE A 86 18.24 -14.35 5.67
CA ILE A 86 19.60 -14.08 6.15
C ILE A 86 20.64 -14.52 5.09
N ASP A 87 20.19 -14.87 3.89
CA ASP A 87 21.08 -15.24 2.79
C ASP A 87 21.75 -14.00 2.18
N LEU A 88 23.07 -13.89 2.39
CA LEU A 88 23.88 -12.81 1.85
C LEU A 88 23.80 -12.72 0.31
N GLN A 89 23.62 -13.86 -0.37
CA GLN A 89 23.46 -13.87 -1.82
C GLN A 89 22.15 -13.19 -2.22
N LEU A 90 21.05 -13.45 -1.50
CA LEU A 90 19.78 -12.77 -1.72
C LEU A 90 19.89 -11.25 -1.46
N TRP A 91 20.67 -10.84 -0.46
CA TRP A 91 20.90 -9.41 -0.21
C TRP A 91 21.68 -8.74 -1.34
N LYS A 92 22.71 -9.42 -1.87
CA LYS A 92 23.44 -8.95 -3.06
C LYS A 92 22.51 -8.85 -4.25
N ASP A 93 21.67 -9.86 -4.48
CA ASP A 93 20.71 -9.89 -5.57
C ASP A 93 19.67 -8.78 -5.48
N ALA A 94 19.22 -8.43 -4.27
CA ALA A 94 18.32 -7.31 -4.03
C ALA A 94 18.96 -5.95 -4.37
N LEU A 95 20.28 -5.81 -4.17
CA LEU A 95 21.04 -4.58 -4.44
C LEU A 95 21.53 -4.45 -5.89
N LYS A 96 21.72 -5.56 -6.61
CA LYS A 96 22.21 -5.57 -8.00
C LYS A 96 21.51 -4.56 -8.92
N PRO A 97 20.16 -4.40 -8.88
CA PRO A 97 19.46 -3.45 -9.76
C PRO A 97 19.80 -1.97 -9.52
N LEU A 98 20.46 -1.61 -8.42
CA LEU A 98 20.97 -0.24 -8.22
C LEU A 98 22.24 0.04 -9.02
N PHE A 99 23.12 -0.96 -9.13
CA PHE A 99 24.42 -0.81 -9.79
C PHE A 99 24.36 -1.16 -11.27
N PHE A 100 23.46 -2.07 -11.63
CA PHE A 100 23.20 -2.48 -13.00
C PHE A 100 21.74 -2.18 -13.34
N PRO A 101 21.39 -0.88 -13.44
CA PRO A 101 20.00 -0.46 -13.53
C PRO A 101 19.34 -1.02 -14.77
N GLN A 102 18.23 -1.72 -14.55
CA GLN A 102 17.22 -1.90 -15.60
C GLN A 102 16.58 -0.53 -15.91
N ARG A 103 15.96 -0.45 -17.09
CA ARG A 103 15.42 0.78 -17.69
C ARG A 103 14.62 1.60 -16.66
N TRP A 104 15.16 2.74 -16.26
CA TRP A 104 14.44 3.71 -15.45
C TRP A 104 13.27 4.28 -16.25
N TYR A 105 12.08 4.33 -15.63
CA TYR A 105 10.89 4.89 -16.26
C TYR A 105 10.22 5.88 -15.31
N TRP A 106 9.94 7.08 -15.82
CA TRP A 106 9.53 8.23 -15.03
C TRP A 106 8.10 8.10 -14.51
N GLN A 107 7.23 7.35 -15.20
CA GLN A 107 5.82 7.17 -14.81
C GLN A 107 5.70 6.46 -13.46
N GLY A 108 6.42 5.35 -13.28
CA GLY A 108 6.46 4.62 -12.01
C GLY A 108 7.11 5.44 -10.91
N ALA A 109 8.16 6.22 -11.23
CA ALA A 109 8.78 7.12 -10.27
C ALA A 109 7.79 8.20 -9.80
N LEU A 110 7.01 8.77 -10.72
CA LEU A 110 6.00 9.77 -10.42
C LEU A 110 4.88 9.21 -9.53
N VAL A 111 4.28 8.07 -9.89
CA VAL A 111 3.24 7.42 -9.07
C VAL A 111 3.77 7.10 -7.68
N SER A 112 4.96 6.48 -7.59
CA SER A 112 5.57 6.12 -6.32
C SER A 112 5.88 7.35 -5.45
N THR A 113 6.31 8.46 -6.07
CA THR A 113 6.53 9.74 -5.38
C THR A 113 5.22 10.27 -4.79
N CYS A 114 4.14 10.30 -5.59
CA CYS A 114 2.82 10.70 -5.13
C CYS A 114 2.30 9.79 -4.02
N CYS A 115 2.53 8.48 -4.11
CA CYS A 115 2.16 7.54 -3.07
C CYS A 115 2.85 7.85 -1.74
N TRP A 116 4.16 8.10 -1.77
CA TRP A 116 4.92 8.48 -0.57
C TRP A 116 4.44 9.81 0.01
N LEU A 117 4.19 10.83 -0.83
CA LEU A 117 3.68 12.12 -0.36
C LEU A 117 2.29 11.99 0.30
N VAL A 118 1.40 11.20 -0.29
CA VAL A 118 0.08 10.91 0.31
C VAL A 118 0.24 10.12 1.60
N CYS A 119 1.16 9.16 1.67
CA CYS A 119 1.48 8.42 2.89
C CYS A 119 1.96 9.36 4.01
N PHE A 120 2.93 10.24 3.72
CA PHE A 120 3.42 11.23 4.67
C PHE A 120 2.30 12.17 5.12
N HIS A 121 1.43 12.60 4.21
CA HIS A 121 0.27 13.43 4.55
C HIS A 121 -0.71 12.70 5.48
N LEU A 122 -1.00 11.42 5.24
CA LEU A 122 -1.86 10.62 6.12
C LEU A 122 -1.23 10.49 7.52
N LEU A 123 0.05 10.15 7.59
CA LEU A 123 0.75 9.97 8.87
C LEU A 123 0.85 11.29 9.65
N GLU A 124 1.18 12.40 9.00
CA GLU A 124 1.35 13.67 9.68
C GLU A 124 0.02 14.35 10.03
N HIS A 125 -0.87 14.52 9.06
CA HIS A 125 -2.08 15.33 9.25
C HIS A 125 -3.31 14.55 9.72
N LYS A 126 -3.38 13.23 9.47
CA LYS A 126 -4.52 12.41 9.90
C LYS A 126 -4.22 11.53 11.10
N VAL A 127 -3.01 11.00 11.22
CA VAL A 127 -2.57 10.25 12.41
C VAL A 127 -1.97 11.18 13.47
N GLY A 128 -1.31 12.26 13.06
CA GLY A 128 -0.71 13.24 13.97
C GLY A 128 0.77 13.01 14.27
N TRP A 129 1.47 12.18 13.50
CA TRP A 129 2.90 11.92 13.68
C TRP A 129 3.75 13.10 13.19
N ALA A 130 4.67 13.58 14.02
CA ALA A 130 5.59 14.63 13.61
C ALA A 130 6.67 14.07 12.68
N LEU A 131 6.55 14.32 11.37
CA LEU A 131 7.50 13.85 10.36
C LEU A 131 8.63 14.88 10.16
N SER A 132 9.61 14.87 11.06
CA SER A 132 10.87 15.60 10.84
C SER A 132 11.70 14.97 9.72
N VAL A 133 12.62 15.73 9.12
CA VAL A 133 13.54 15.20 8.08
C VAL A 133 14.31 13.98 8.61
N SER A 134 14.81 14.03 9.85
CA SER A 134 15.50 12.89 10.47
C SER A 134 14.61 11.66 10.58
N SER A 135 13.33 11.82 10.95
CA SER A 135 12.40 10.69 11.04
C SER A 135 12.09 10.08 9.67
N LEU A 136 12.01 10.92 8.63
CA LEU A 136 11.80 10.47 7.25
C LEU A 136 13.02 9.72 6.72
N LEU A 137 14.23 10.23 6.99
CA LEU A 137 15.48 9.57 6.60
C LEU A 137 15.67 8.23 7.33
N LEU A 138 15.36 8.19 8.63
CA LEU A 138 15.38 6.94 9.40
C LEU A 138 14.35 5.94 8.85
N GLY A 139 13.11 6.38 8.61
CA GLY A 139 12.08 5.55 8.01
C GLY A 139 12.47 5.02 6.63
N ALA A 140 13.07 5.86 5.80
CA ALA A 140 13.61 5.46 4.50
C ALA A 140 14.70 4.40 4.62
N ALA A 141 15.66 4.59 5.54
CA ALA A 141 16.73 3.63 5.81
C ALA A 141 16.15 2.28 6.27
N ILE A 142 15.14 2.29 7.14
CA ILE A 142 14.45 1.08 7.59
C ILE A 142 13.76 0.37 6.42
N ILE A 143 12.98 1.09 5.60
CA ILE A 143 12.26 0.48 4.47
C ILE A 143 13.23 -0.07 3.42
N ILE A 144 14.33 0.64 3.15
CA ILE A 144 15.39 0.17 2.25
C ILE A 144 16.04 -1.11 2.82
N GLY A 145 16.39 -1.11 4.11
CA GLY A 145 16.94 -2.29 4.79
C GLY A 145 15.99 -3.48 4.72
N LEU A 146 14.69 -3.26 5.00
CA LEU A 146 13.67 -4.31 4.87
C LEU A 146 13.53 -4.81 3.44
N LYS A 147 13.60 -3.94 2.41
CA LYS A 147 13.60 -4.37 1.01
C LYS A 147 14.78 -5.26 0.64
N VAL A 148 15.94 -5.07 1.28
CA VAL A 148 17.13 -5.92 1.04
C VAL A 148 17.01 -7.26 1.75
N VAL A 149 16.45 -7.27 2.95
CA VAL A 149 16.33 -8.49 3.78
C VAL A 149 15.17 -9.38 3.32
N VAL A 150 14.08 -8.80 2.79
CA VAL A 150 12.91 -9.57 2.38
C VAL A 150 13.17 -10.33 1.07
N VAL A 151 12.85 -11.62 1.07
CA VAL A 151 13.02 -12.51 -0.09
C VAL A 151 12.24 -12.01 -1.30
N GLY A 152 12.90 -12.01 -2.46
CA GLY A 152 12.28 -11.67 -3.75
C GLY A 152 12.12 -10.17 -3.99
N ASN A 153 12.33 -9.33 -2.97
CA ASN A 153 12.35 -7.89 -3.15
C ASN A 153 13.61 -7.44 -3.88
N ARG A 154 13.45 -6.37 -4.66
CA ARG A 154 14.51 -5.75 -5.45
C ARG A 154 14.53 -4.27 -5.15
N LEU A 155 15.73 -3.74 -4.93
CA LEU A 155 15.93 -2.33 -4.72
C LEU A 155 16.16 -1.66 -6.07
N GLU A 156 15.08 -1.18 -6.67
CA GLU A 156 15.12 -0.53 -7.98
C GLU A 156 15.42 0.95 -7.89
N LEU A 157 16.07 1.50 -8.92
CA LEU A 157 16.35 2.93 -9.03
C LEU A 157 15.07 3.77 -8.97
N VAL A 158 13.97 3.29 -9.56
CA VAL A 158 12.65 3.94 -9.52
C VAL A 158 12.17 4.14 -8.08
N PHE A 159 12.34 3.13 -7.23
CA PHE A 159 11.96 3.21 -5.82
C PHE A 159 12.81 4.25 -5.07
N VAL A 160 14.13 4.19 -5.23
CA VAL A 160 15.05 5.11 -4.55
C VAL A 160 14.83 6.54 -5.01
N SER A 161 14.71 6.77 -6.33
CA SER A 161 14.45 8.11 -6.86
C SER A 161 13.11 8.67 -6.38
N ALA A 162 12.07 7.84 -6.33
CA ALA A 162 10.74 8.28 -5.90
C ALA A 162 10.67 8.61 -4.41
N LEU A 163 11.28 7.77 -3.56
CA LEU A 163 11.33 8.02 -2.12
C LEU A 163 12.16 9.28 -1.82
N SER A 164 13.32 9.44 -2.46
CA SER A 164 14.15 10.63 -2.32
C SER A 164 13.41 11.90 -2.78
N ALA A 165 12.74 11.85 -3.92
CA ALA A 165 11.92 12.96 -4.42
C ALA A 165 10.78 13.31 -3.45
N ALA A 166 10.10 12.31 -2.91
CA ALA A 166 9.02 12.52 -1.94
C ALA A 166 9.52 13.15 -0.64
N ILE A 167 10.66 12.71 -0.11
CA ILE A 167 11.26 13.31 1.11
C ILE A 167 11.65 14.76 0.84
N LEU A 168 12.32 15.03 -0.28
CA LEU A 168 12.72 16.38 -0.68
C LEU A 168 11.51 17.29 -0.84
N LEU A 169 10.50 16.86 -1.60
CA LEU A 169 9.26 17.62 -1.79
C LEU A 169 8.51 17.84 -0.48
N TRP A 170 8.41 16.83 0.39
CA TRP A 170 7.77 16.97 1.70
C TRP A 170 8.49 17.99 2.58
N SER A 171 9.82 17.92 2.65
CA SER A 171 10.65 18.81 3.47
C SER A 171 10.65 20.26 3.01
N THR A 172 10.29 20.53 1.75
CA THR A 172 10.37 21.87 1.14
C THR A 172 8.99 22.52 0.98
N ILE A 173 8.10 21.91 0.20
CA ILE A 173 6.85 22.55 -0.24
C ILE A 173 5.60 21.72 0.00
N ALA A 174 5.65 20.39 -0.07
CA ALA A 174 4.46 19.54 -0.14
C ALA A 174 3.78 19.37 1.22
N ARG A 175 4.49 19.61 2.33
CA ARG A 175 3.93 19.55 3.68
C ARG A 175 2.78 20.53 3.93
N GLN A 176 2.76 21.66 3.21
CA GLN A 176 1.69 22.67 3.27
C GLN A 176 0.55 22.41 2.27
N TRP A 177 0.69 21.43 1.37
CA TRP A 177 -0.33 21.14 0.38
C TRP A 177 -1.54 20.45 1.01
N ARG A 178 -2.73 20.78 0.50
CA ARG A 178 -3.96 20.11 0.91
C ARG A 178 -3.95 18.66 0.41
N GLY A 179 -4.44 17.73 1.24
CA GLY A 179 -4.53 16.31 0.90
C GLY A 179 -5.31 16.04 -0.39
N GLU A 180 -6.31 16.87 -0.70
CA GLU A 180 -7.07 16.83 -1.96
C GLU A 180 -6.16 16.99 -3.19
N TYR A 181 -5.21 17.92 -3.16
CA TYR A 181 -4.30 18.15 -4.29
C TYR A 181 -3.33 16.98 -4.46
N LEU A 182 -2.80 16.47 -3.34
CA LEU A 182 -1.90 15.32 -3.36
C LEU A 182 -2.57 14.08 -3.94
N VAL A 183 -3.84 13.84 -3.59
CA VAL A 183 -4.54 12.64 -4.05
C VAL A 183 -5.07 12.79 -5.48
N CYS A 184 -5.40 13.99 -5.93
CA CYS A 184 -5.66 14.26 -7.34
C CYS A 184 -4.40 14.08 -8.19
N ALA A 185 -3.24 14.56 -7.71
CA ALA A 185 -1.96 14.33 -8.38
C ALA A 185 -1.62 12.84 -8.43
N LEU A 186 -1.86 12.10 -7.34
CA LEU A 186 -1.71 10.64 -7.30
C LEU A 186 -2.62 9.94 -8.31
N LEU A 187 -3.91 10.29 -8.36
CA LEU A 187 -4.85 9.66 -9.28
C LEU A 187 -4.48 9.95 -10.74
N LEU A 188 -4.03 11.17 -11.04
CA LEU A 188 -3.53 11.54 -12.37
C LEU A 188 -2.27 10.76 -12.74
N ALA A 189 -1.28 10.70 -11.84
CA ALA A 189 -0.07 9.91 -12.04
C ALA A 189 -0.40 8.43 -12.27
N PHE A 190 -1.34 7.88 -11.48
CA PHE A 190 -1.78 6.50 -11.61
C PHE A 190 -2.46 6.25 -12.96
N ALA A 191 -3.35 7.15 -13.40
CA ALA A 191 -3.97 7.07 -14.72
C ALA A 191 -2.93 7.11 -15.85
N LEU A 192 -1.89 7.93 -15.74
CA LEU A 192 -0.78 7.98 -16.70
C LEU A 192 0.02 6.68 -16.72
N ASP A 193 0.29 6.08 -15.56
CA ASP A 193 0.97 4.77 -15.45
C ASP A 193 0.14 3.65 -16.06
N MET A 194 -1.20 3.69 -15.93
CA MET A 194 -2.09 2.69 -16.52
C MET A 194 -2.03 2.65 -18.05
N VAL A 195 -1.86 3.79 -18.71
CA VAL A 195 -1.76 3.85 -20.17
C VAL A 195 -0.32 3.87 -20.66
N ALA A 196 0.66 3.79 -19.75
CA ALA A 196 2.06 3.75 -20.12
C ALA A 196 2.49 2.34 -20.58
N PRO A 197 3.41 2.26 -21.56
CA PRO A 197 3.83 3.32 -22.48
C PRO A 197 2.71 3.65 -23.47
N LEU A 198 2.66 4.90 -23.93
CA LEU A 198 1.73 5.40 -24.94
C LEU A 198 2.05 4.87 -26.37
N SER A 199 2.53 3.63 -26.47
CA SER A 199 2.78 2.93 -27.72
C SER A 199 1.60 2.03 -28.06
N SER A 200 1.11 2.14 -29.29
CA SER A 200 0.07 1.26 -29.81
C SER A 200 0.52 -0.21 -29.77
N ARG A 201 -0.37 -1.09 -29.32
CA ARG A 201 -0.14 -2.53 -29.37
C ARG A 201 -0.30 -3.04 -30.81
N SER A 202 0.46 -4.07 -31.16
CA SER A 202 0.33 -4.77 -32.44
C SER A 202 -0.96 -5.57 -32.57
N SER A 203 -1.60 -5.92 -31.45
CA SER A 203 -2.89 -6.62 -31.41
C SER A 203 -3.77 -6.06 -30.29
N VAL A 204 -5.07 -5.97 -30.57
CA VAL A 204 -6.08 -5.52 -29.60
C VAL A 204 -6.30 -6.61 -28.55
N GLN A 205 -6.15 -6.27 -27.27
CA GLN A 205 -6.39 -7.21 -26.18
C GLN A 205 -7.90 -7.40 -25.93
N ALA A 206 -8.28 -8.62 -25.54
CA ALA A 206 -9.63 -8.93 -25.11
C ALA A 206 -9.91 -8.28 -23.74
N PHE A 207 -11.12 -7.72 -23.58
CA PHE A 207 -11.54 -7.13 -22.31
C PHE A 207 -12.09 -8.22 -21.39
N SER A 208 -11.55 -8.32 -20.17
CA SER A 208 -12.03 -9.29 -19.19
C SER A 208 -13.22 -8.74 -18.40
N TRP A 209 -14.40 -9.29 -18.68
CA TRP A 209 -15.65 -8.90 -18.00
C TRP A 209 -15.78 -9.48 -16.59
N LEU A 210 -15.13 -10.61 -16.31
CA LEU A 210 -15.15 -11.25 -14.99
C LEU A 210 -14.16 -10.52 -14.06
N PRO A 211 -14.64 -9.79 -13.03
CA PRO A 211 -13.76 -9.07 -12.14
C PRO A 211 -12.88 -10.03 -11.34
N PHE A 212 -11.67 -9.57 -11.00
CA PHE A 212 -10.66 -10.30 -10.22
C PHE A 212 -10.13 -11.58 -10.86
N ALA A 213 -10.57 -11.97 -12.06
CA ALA A 213 -10.08 -13.17 -12.75
C ALA A 213 -8.55 -13.16 -12.90
N GLY A 214 -7.97 -12.00 -13.26
CA GLY A 214 -6.52 -11.83 -13.37
C GLY A 214 -5.79 -11.91 -12.03
N TYR A 215 -6.45 -11.57 -10.91
CA TYR A 215 -5.86 -11.67 -9.56
C TYR A 215 -5.79 -13.11 -9.05
N LEU A 216 -6.60 -14.01 -9.61
CA LEU A 216 -6.62 -15.43 -9.26
C LEU A 216 -5.68 -16.28 -10.15
N GLN A 217 -5.03 -15.66 -11.13
CA GLN A 217 -4.14 -16.32 -12.09
C GLN A 217 -2.71 -15.80 -11.95
N GLY A 218 -1.73 -16.62 -12.33
CA GLY A 218 -0.32 -16.23 -12.29
C GLY A 218 0.24 -16.13 -10.87
N SER A 219 1.10 -15.13 -10.64
CA SER A 219 1.80 -14.95 -9.37
C SER A 219 0.90 -14.26 -8.33
N MET A 220 0.45 -15.03 -7.32
CA MET A 220 -0.34 -14.52 -6.20
C MET A 220 0.37 -13.38 -5.45
N LEU A 221 1.70 -13.44 -5.35
CA LEU A 221 2.50 -12.39 -4.71
C LEU A 221 2.45 -11.07 -5.49
N THR A 222 2.59 -11.15 -6.82
CA THR A 222 2.47 -9.98 -7.71
C THR A 222 1.07 -9.39 -7.66
N ASN A 223 0.05 -10.25 -7.59
CA ASN A 223 -1.33 -9.85 -7.48
C ASN A 223 -1.61 -9.17 -6.12
N ALA A 224 -1.09 -9.71 -5.01
CA ALA A 224 -1.23 -9.13 -3.69
C ALA A 224 -0.54 -7.76 -3.55
N THR A 225 0.67 -7.60 -4.12
CA THR A 225 1.37 -6.31 -4.17
C THR A 225 0.59 -5.29 -5.01
N ALA A 226 0.10 -5.68 -6.19
CA ALA A 226 -0.72 -4.84 -7.05
C ALA A 226 -2.04 -4.43 -6.37
N LEU A 227 -2.71 -5.37 -5.70
CA LEU A 227 -3.95 -5.12 -4.96
C LEU A 227 -3.72 -4.13 -3.82
N SER A 228 -2.67 -4.33 -3.02
CA SER A 228 -2.30 -3.44 -1.91
C SER A 228 -2.05 -2.01 -2.42
N ARG A 229 -1.33 -1.85 -3.53
CA ARG A 229 -1.11 -0.55 -4.16
C ARG A 229 -2.44 0.12 -4.56
N LYS A 230 -3.35 -0.62 -5.22
CA LYS A 230 -4.65 -0.08 -5.66
C LYS A 230 -5.58 0.27 -4.49
N LEU A 231 -5.63 -0.57 -3.46
CA LEU A 231 -6.39 -0.29 -2.23
C LEU A 231 -5.89 0.99 -1.56
N PHE A 232 -4.57 1.21 -1.53
CA PHE A 232 -4.01 2.47 -1.05
C PHE A 232 -4.44 3.66 -1.92
N VAL A 233 -4.26 3.61 -3.25
CA VAL A 233 -4.60 4.72 -4.17
C VAL A 233 -6.08 5.08 -4.08
N PHE A 234 -6.96 4.08 -4.23
CA PHE A 234 -8.41 4.29 -4.22
C PHE A 234 -8.92 4.69 -2.84
N GLY A 235 -8.42 4.05 -1.79
CA GLY A 235 -8.82 4.37 -0.42
C GLY A 235 -8.33 5.74 0.04
N ALA A 236 -7.12 6.15 -0.35
CA ALA A 236 -6.62 7.50 -0.08
C ALA A 236 -7.46 8.55 -0.81
N PHE A 237 -7.86 8.31 -2.07
CA PHE A 237 -8.74 9.21 -2.81
C PHE A 237 -10.11 9.33 -2.13
N ALA A 238 -10.70 8.20 -1.75
CA ALA A 238 -11.96 8.19 -1.03
C ALA A 238 -11.87 8.95 0.31
N LEU A 239 -10.79 8.77 1.06
CA LEU A 239 -10.60 9.38 2.37
C LEU A 239 -10.29 10.88 2.31
N LEU A 240 -9.38 11.30 1.43
CA LEU A 240 -8.88 12.67 1.37
C LEU A 240 -9.70 13.59 0.45
N PHE A 241 -10.37 13.03 -0.55
CA PHE A 241 -11.17 13.82 -1.50
C PHE A 241 -12.67 13.59 -1.31
N LEU A 242 -13.16 12.35 -1.32
CA LEU A 242 -14.61 12.10 -1.39
C LEU A 242 -15.36 12.21 -0.07
N ARG A 243 -14.69 11.89 1.06
CA ARG A 243 -15.33 11.76 2.38
C ARG A 243 -16.20 12.96 2.75
N ASP A 244 -15.63 14.15 2.65
CA ASP A 244 -16.25 15.41 3.11
C ASP A 244 -16.77 16.28 1.95
N ARG A 245 -16.73 15.78 0.70
CA ARG A 245 -17.18 16.54 -0.48
C ARG A 245 -18.71 16.47 -0.66
N PRO A 246 -19.36 17.60 -1.01
CA PRO A 246 -20.73 17.55 -1.50
C PRO A 246 -20.79 16.79 -2.83
N ARG A 247 -21.94 16.17 -3.11
CA ARG A 247 -22.15 15.35 -4.32
C ARG A 247 -21.10 14.23 -4.49
N ARG A 248 -20.62 13.64 -3.38
CA ARG A 248 -19.66 12.52 -3.39
C ARG A 248 -20.02 11.39 -4.35
N LEU A 249 -21.32 11.10 -4.51
CA LEU A 249 -21.80 10.08 -5.45
C LEU A 249 -21.42 10.43 -6.90
N VAL A 250 -21.58 11.69 -7.30
CA VAL A 250 -21.23 12.16 -8.65
C VAL A 250 -19.74 12.00 -8.91
N TRP A 251 -18.89 12.42 -7.97
CA TRP A 251 -17.44 12.26 -8.11
C TRP A 251 -17.01 10.79 -8.09
N THR A 252 -17.66 9.95 -7.28
CA THR A 252 -17.41 8.50 -7.25
C THR A 252 -17.75 7.87 -8.61
N LEU A 253 -18.92 8.19 -9.17
CA LEU A 253 -19.32 7.66 -10.48
C LEU A 253 -18.44 8.21 -11.61
N ALA A 254 -18.06 9.49 -11.55
CA ALA A 254 -17.19 10.11 -12.54
C ALA A 254 -15.80 9.44 -12.56
N VAL A 255 -15.17 9.23 -11.39
CA VAL A 255 -13.87 8.55 -11.30
C VAL A 255 -14.00 7.07 -11.69
N GLY A 256 -15.06 6.39 -11.25
CA GLY A 256 -15.33 5.00 -11.65
C GLY A 256 -15.48 4.84 -13.17
N LEU A 257 -16.20 5.76 -13.82
CA LEU A 257 -16.31 5.79 -15.28
C LEU A 257 -14.97 6.10 -15.95
N CYS A 258 -14.18 7.03 -15.38
CA CYS A 258 -12.85 7.35 -15.89
C CYS A 258 -11.91 6.13 -15.84
N LEU A 259 -11.92 5.38 -14.73
CA LEU A 259 -11.17 4.12 -14.61
C LEU A 259 -11.65 3.06 -15.61
N LEU A 260 -12.97 2.94 -15.81
CA LEU A 260 -13.52 2.04 -16.83
C LEU A 260 -13.03 2.42 -18.23
N LEU A 261 -13.02 3.71 -18.58
CA LEU A 261 -12.50 4.19 -19.86
C LEU A 261 -11.00 3.95 -20.01
N LEU A 262 -10.21 4.08 -18.94
CA LEU A 262 -8.78 3.75 -18.94
C LEU A 262 -8.55 2.25 -19.16
N GLU A 263 -9.31 1.38 -18.49
CA GLU A 263 -9.30 -0.07 -18.71
C GLU A 263 -9.68 -0.42 -20.16
N PHE A 264 -10.65 0.29 -20.75
CA PHE A 264 -10.95 0.15 -22.18
C PHE A 264 -9.80 0.63 -23.07
N ALA A 265 -9.14 1.74 -22.73
CA ALA A 265 -8.01 2.28 -23.49
C ALA A 265 -6.81 1.33 -23.47
N GLN A 266 -6.58 0.60 -22.37
CA GLN A 266 -5.52 -0.41 -22.26
C GLN A 266 -5.64 -1.56 -23.26
N ARG A 267 -6.81 -1.74 -23.90
CA ARG A 267 -6.95 -2.69 -25.02
C ARG A 267 -6.05 -2.33 -26.21
N PHE A 268 -5.78 -1.05 -26.39
CA PHE A 268 -5.05 -0.50 -27.54
C PHE A 268 -3.61 -0.10 -27.17
N VAL A 269 -3.34 0.22 -25.90
CA VAL A 269 -2.08 0.86 -25.45
C VAL A 269 -1.59 0.25 -24.13
N GLY A 270 -0.32 0.47 -23.78
CA GLY A 270 0.26 0.14 -22.47
C GLY A 270 0.57 -1.35 -22.26
N TYR A 271 0.85 -1.72 -21.01
CA TYR A 271 1.15 -3.10 -20.62
C TYR A 271 0.05 -3.79 -19.77
N GLY A 272 -0.96 -3.03 -19.31
CA GLY A 272 -2.02 -3.54 -18.44
C GLY A 272 -2.90 -4.63 -19.08
N THR A 273 -3.55 -5.44 -18.26
CA THR A 273 -4.57 -6.39 -18.70
C THR A 273 -5.96 -5.77 -18.50
N PRO A 274 -6.65 -5.40 -19.59
CA PRO A 274 -7.89 -4.64 -19.50
C PRO A 274 -9.00 -5.48 -18.84
N ALA A 275 -9.53 -5.01 -17.72
CA ALA A 275 -10.53 -5.74 -16.94
C ALA A 275 -11.51 -4.82 -16.21
N LEU A 276 -12.68 -5.36 -15.88
CA LEU A 276 -13.68 -4.66 -15.04
C LEU A 276 -13.24 -4.47 -13.57
N THR A 277 -12.06 -4.98 -13.19
CA THR A 277 -11.63 -5.08 -11.80
C THR A 277 -11.43 -3.72 -11.13
N ASP A 278 -10.71 -2.80 -11.78
CA ASP A 278 -10.32 -1.52 -11.17
C ASP A 278 -11.50 -0.59 -10.88
N PRO A 279 -12.47 -0.37 -11.79
CA PRO A 279 -13.64 0.43 -11.46
C PRO A 279 -14.47 -0.19 -10.33
N LEU A 280 -14.64 -1.51 -10.30
CA LEU A 280 -15.38 -2.18 -9.22
C LEU A 280 -14.63 -2.12 -7.88
N LEU A 281 -13.31 -2.33 -7.89
CA LEU A 281 -12.46 -2.22 -6.71
C LEU A 281 -12.50 -0.79 -6.14
N PHE A 282 -12.48 0.23 -7.00
CA PHE A 282 -12.62 1.63 -6.60
C PHE A 282 -13.97 1.90 -5.93
N LEU A 283 -15.08 1.43 -6.53
CA LEU A 283 -16.42 1.60 -5.96
C LEU A 283 -16.55 0.90 -4.60
N ALA A 284 -16.08 -0.34 -4.49
CA ALA A 284 -16.11 -1.10 -3.24
C ALA A 284 -15.27 -0.44 -2.14
N THR A 285 -14.04 -0.01 -2.48
CA THR A 285 -13.15 0.69 -1.55
C THR A 285 -13.75 2.01 -1.09
N THR A 286 -14.31 2.79 -2.02
CA THR A 286 -14.96 4.06 -1.70
C THR A 286 -16.15 3.88 -0.77
N TRP A 287 -17.02 2.91 -1.07
CA TRP A 287 -18.16 2.57 -0.22
C TRP A 287 -17.70 2.21 1.21
N PHE A 288 -16.68 1.36 1.33
CA PHE A 288 -16.13 0.96 2.62
C PHE A 288 -15.58 2.16 3.41
N VAL A 289 -14.73 2.98 2.80
CA VAL A 289 -14.11 4.14 3.45
C VAL A 289 -15.15 5.17 3.90
N VAL A 290 -16.13 5.48 3.04
CA VAL A 290 -17.16 6.49 3.33
C VAL A 290 -18.11 6.02 4.45
N THR A 291 -18.55 4.75 4.41
CA THR A 291 -19.48 4.21 5.42
C THR A 291 -18.83 4.09 6.80
N HIS A 292 -17.60 3.62 6.88
CA HIS A 292 -16.86 3.51 8.16
C HIS A 292 -16.50 4.87 8.73
N SER A 293 -16.18 5.85 7.86
CA SER A 293 -15.93 7.23 8.30
C SER A 293 -17.20 7.90 8.85
N ALA A 294 -18.38 7.63 8.27
CA ALA A 294 -19.65 8.18 8.73
C ALA A 294 -20.07 7.64 10.10
N ARG A 295 -19.91 6.34 10.34
CA ARG A 295 -20.23 5.70 11.64
C ARG A 295 -19.35 6.24 12.77
N ALA A 296 -18.07 6.45 12.49
CA ALA A 296 -17.12 7.03 13.43
C ALA A 296 -17.46 8.48 13.84
N ALA A 297 -18.09 9.26 12.94
CA ALA A 297 -18.52 10.63 13.25
C ALA A 297 -19.78 10.69 14.16
N VAL A 298 -20.65 9.67 14.09
CA VAL A 298 -21.87 9.58 14.92
C VAL A 298 -21.54 9.08 16.34
N GLY A 299 -20.61 8.13 16.47
CA GLY A 299 -20.22 7.57 17.77
C GLY A 299 -19.35 8.49 18.64
N GLY A 300 -18.76 9.55 18.09
CA GLY A 300 -17.94 10.53 18.84
C GLY A 300 -18.74 11.70 19.44
N ARG A 301 -20.07 11.67 19.37
CA ARG A 301 -20.98 12.68 19.94
C ARG A 301 -21.79 12.16 21.14
N ALA A 302 -21.47 10.98 21.66
CA ALA A 302 -22.09 10.39 22.85
C ALA A 302 -21.16 10.52 24.06
#